data_AF-A0A0F3RVE8-F1
#
_entry.id   AF-A0A0F3RVE8-F1
#
_cell.length_a   1.000
_cell.length_b   1.000
_cell.length_c   1.000
_cell.angle_alpha   90.00
_cell.angle_beta   90.00
_cell.angle_gamma   90.00
#
_symmetry.space_group_name_H-M   'P 1'
#
loop_
_entity.id
_entity.type
_entity.pdbx_description
1 polymer ?
#
loop_
_entity_poly.entity_id
_entity_poly.type
_entity_poly.pdbx_seq_one_letter_code
_entity_poly.pdbx_strand_id
1 'polypeptide(L)'
;MAKWNQLTITDAGYQLSAKTMAGTKIQYTHAQTTDKDMTALTSDELKAITKLDSVVQDLSVGIVTVQDDHTVNVPVRVTNQDVTADYLLYGLAIFAKPADGDEILYGIATAANPDMIAAHNGTTVVGTNFNLKVHVGSAANVNIVISPDGSVSNEELMGMLKDYVLKKDLPDFSTYATKEWVTTQISAIPKPDMSQYSTTGQMTTAISDAIKPLSETANTAASAAAAAQTTADDAGAAAKAASAKADANLEIAEKYAVKDNGDNTITVNGLVYAPIPMDVATKDVSTVPNFVSGIKINGHLFNADPTNGVTIDGKPVYIVEPDEATAKTNSTGDVFHSHVTEES
;
A
#
# COMPACT_ATOMS: atom_id res chain seq x y z
N MET A 1 -10.46 -19.31 -81.01
CA MET A 1 -10.85 -18.83 -79.66
C MET A 1 -9.77 -17.88 -79.18
N ALA A 2 -10.16 -16.73 -78.64
CA ALA A 2 -9.21 -15.75 -78.15
C ALA A 2 -8.29 -16.35 -77.07
N LYS A 3 -7.01 -15.99 -77.10
CA LYS A 3 -6.01 -16.45 -76.13
C LYS A 3 -5.42 -15.22 -75.46
N TRP A 4 -5.66 -15.09 -74.17
CA TRP A 4 -5.20 -13.96 -73.37
C TRP A 4 -3.99 -14.34 -72.54
N ASN A 5 -3.03 -13.44 -72.46
CA ASN A 5 -1.88 -13.55 -71.58
C ASN A 5 -2.28 -13.15 -70.15
N GLN A 6 -1.42 -13.47 -69.18
CA GLN A 6 -1.59 -12.98 -67.81
C GLN A 6 -1.49 -11.45 -67.77
N LEU A 7 -2.24 -10.83 -66.85
CA LEU A 7 -2.18 -9.40 -66.60
C LEU A 7 -0.75 -9.01 -66.19
N THR A 8 -0.14 -8.09 -66.93
CA THR A 8 1.16 -7.51 -66.57
C THR A 8 0.91 -6.21 -65.80
N ILE A 9 1.35 -6.14 -64.55
CA ILE A 9 1.27 -4.93 -63.71
C ILE A 9 2.39 -3.98 -64.16
N THR A 10 2.07 -2.71 -64.38
CA THR A 10 3.06 -1.70 -64.77
C THR A 10 3.98 -1.33 -63.60
N ASP A 11 5.10 -0.67 -63.87
CA ASP A 11 5.98 -0.19 -62.79
C ASP A 11 5.23 0.78 -61.87
N ALA A 12 4.40 1.66 -62.45
CA ALA A 12 3.55 2.56 -61.67
C ALA A 12 2.51 1.79 -60.83
N GLY A 13 1.86 0.78 -61.42
CA GLY A 13 0.91 -0.09 -60.75
C GLY A 13 1.53 -0.85 -59.58
N TYR A 14 2.76 -1.36 -59.77
CA TYR A 14 3.51 -2.04 -58.72
C TYR A 14 3.89 -1.09 -57.57
N GLN A 15 4.33 0.13 -57.87
CA GLN A 15 4.62 1.12 -56.84
C GLN A 15 3.36 1.52 -56.05
N LEU A 16 2.23 1.66 -56.74
CA LEU A 16 0.95 1.94 -56.08
C LEU A 16 0.52 0.74 -55.22
N SER A 17 0.64 -0.48 -55.73
CA SER A 17 0.30 -1.71 -55.00
C SER A 17 1.14 -1.88 -53.73
N ALA A 18 2.44 -1.56 -53.77
CA ALA A 18 3.31 -1.61 -52.59
C ALA A 18 2.85 -0.66 -51.47
N LYS A 19 2.30 0.52 -51.83
CA LYS A 19 1.77 1.50 -50.84
C LYS A 19 0.57 0.96 -50.06
N THR A 20 -0.15 -0.04 -50.57
CA THR A 20 -1.23 -0.68 -49.79
C THR A 20 -0.71 -1.41 -48.56
N MET A 21 0.54 -1.87 -48.54
CA MET A 21 1.14 -2.48 -47.34
C MET A 21 1.32 -1.45 -46.21
N ALA A 22 1.47 -0.16 -46.57
CA ALA A 22 1.57 0.95 -45.64
C ALA A 22 0.20 1.58 -45.30
N GLY A 23 -0.91 0.95 -45.70
CA GLY A 23 -2.27 1.42 -45.40
C GLY A 23 -2.87 2.40 -46.42
N THR A 24 -2.18 2.66 -47.54
CA THR A 24 -2.75 3.52 -48.61
C THR A 24 -3.89 2.80 -49.30
N LYS A 25 -5.05 3.46 -49.39
CA LYS A 25 -6.20 2.90 -50.11
C LYS A 25 -6.07 3.08 -51.62
N ILE A 26 -6.33 2.03 -52.38
CA ILE A 26 -6.40 2.06 -53.85
C ILE A 26 -7.85 1.91 -54.30
N GLN A 27 -8.23 2.66 -55.33
CA GLN A 27 -9.47 2.51 -56.07
C GLN A 27 -9.17 2.22 -57.55
N TYR A 28 -9.77 1.16 -58.11
CA TYR A 28 -9.82 0.97 -59.56
C TYR A 28 -10.94 1.81 -60.15
N THR A 29 -10.67 2.49 -61.26
CA THR A 29 -11.53 3.59 -61.76
C THR A 29 -12.22 3.24 -63.06
N HIS A 30 -11.45 2.90 -64.10
CA HIS A 30 -11.95 2.50 -65.43
C HIS A 30 -10.96 1.55 -66.10
N ALA A 31 -11.35 1.02 -67.25
CA ALA A 31 -10.52 0.20 -68.11
C ALA A 31 -10.63 0.64 -69.56
N GLN A 32 -9.51 0.61 -70.28
CA GLN A 32 -9.45 1.02 -71.68
C GLN A 32 -9.06 -0.15 -72.58
N THR A 33 -9.64 -0.19 -73.78
CA THR A 33 -9.28 -1.18 -74.81
C THR A 33 -8.43 -0.55 -75.91
N THR A 34 -7.55 -1.35 -76.52
CA THR A 34 -6.72 -0.93 -77.66
C THR A 34 -6.74 -1.94 -78.78
N ASP A 35 -6.67 -1.44 -80.01
CA ASP A 35 -6.48 -2.19 -81.25
C ASP A 35 -5.02 -2.24 -81.71
N LYS A 36 -4.11 -1.60 -80.97
CA LYS A 36 -2.68 -1.65 -81.25
C LYS A 36 -2.16 -3.06 -80.99
N ASP A 37 -1.47 -3.64 -81.98
CA ASP A 37 -0.81 -4.93 -81.78
C ASP A 37 0.33 -4.79 -80.75
N MET A 38 0.14 -5.43 -79.60
CA MET A 38 1.07 -5.48 -78.48
C MET A 38 1.70 -6.86 -78.29
N THR A 39 1.48 -7.79 -79.23
CA THR A 39 1.95 -9.18 -79.12
C THR A 39 3.47 -9.31 -79.19
N ALA A 40 4.14 -8.35 -79.83
CA ALA A 40 5.60 -8.30 -79.96
C ALA A 40 6.29 -7.60 -78.76
N LEU A 41 5.54 -6.96 -77.87
CA LEU A 41 6.12 -6.28 -76.71
C LEU A 41 6.59 -7.29 -75.66
N THR A 42 7.80 -7.06 -75.15
CA THR A 42 8.34 -7.82 -74.03
C THR A 42 7.65 -7.44 -72.71
N SER A 43 7.80 -8.29 -71.69
CA SER A 43 7.24 -8.00 -70.36
C SER A 43 7.74 -6.68 -69.78
N ASP A 44 9.01 -6.33 -70.00
CA ASP A 44 9.58 -5.08 -69.47
C ASP A 44 9.09 -3.85 -70.24
N GLU A 45 8.88 -3.97 -71.55
CA GLU A 45 8.25 -2.91 -72.34
C GLU A 45 6.80 -2.68 -71.92
N LEU A 46 6.04 -3.75 -71.63
CA LEU A 46 4.68 -3.65 -71.10
C LEU A 46 4.64 -2.98 -69.72
N LYS A 47 5.63 -3.25 -68.85
CA LYS A 47 5.71 -2.63 -67.52
C LYS A 47 5.97 -1.13 -67.56
N ALA A 48 6.73 -0.68 -68.56
CA ALA A 48 7.11 0.72 -68.73
C ALA A 48 5.97 1.60 -69.31
N ILE A 49 4.86 1.01 -69.73
CA ILE A 49 3.73 1.75 -70.31
C ILE A 49 3.03 2.56 -69.20
N THR A 50 2.90 3.86 -69.44
CA THR A 50 2.24 4.81 -68.53
C THR A 50 0.89 5.28 -69.05
N LYS A 51 0.64 5.16 -70.36
CA LYS A 51 -0.61 5.50 -71.05
C LYS A 51 -0.84 4.52 -72.18
N LEU A 52 -2.10 4.19 -72.43
CA LEU A 52 -2.48 3.30 -73.54
C LEU A 52 -2.55 4.11 -74.85
N ASP A 53 -1.95 3.57 -75.91
CA ASP A 53 -2.07 4.12 -77.26
C ASP A 53 -3.27 3.50 -77.99
N SER A 54 -3.81 4.22 -78.98
CA SER A 54 -4.90 3.72 -79.86
C SER A 54 -6.11 3.21 -79.05
N VAL A 55 -6.61 4.05 -78.14
CA VAL A 55 -7.75 3.70 -77.29
C VAL A 55 -9.02 3.64 -78.13
N VAL A 56 -9.71 2.50 -78.09
CA VAL A 56 -10.96 2.26 -78.84
C VAL A 56 -12.19 2.42 -77.96
N GLN A 57 -12.13 1.98 -76.70
CA GLN A 57 -13.21 2.11 -75.73
C GLN A 57 -12.66 2.49 -74.35
N ASP A 58 -13.46 3.26 -73.60
CA ASP A 58 -13.27 3.57 -72.18
C ASP A 58 -14.47 2.99 -71.41
N LEU A 59 -14.20 2.08 -70.47
CA LEU A 59 -15.19 1.20 -69.85
C LEU A 59 -15.14 1.37 -68.33
N SER A 60 -16.29 1.53 -67.69
CA SER A 60 -16.38 1.46 -66.24
C SER A 60 -16.02 0.06 -65.73
N VAL A 61 -15.21 -0.01 -64.67
CA VAL A 61 -15.01 -1.26 -63.93
C VAL A 61 -16.27 -1.59 -63.12
N GLY A 62 -16.59 -2.88 -63.01
CA GLY A 62 -17.65 -3.34 -62.11
C GLY A 62 -17.18 -3.37 -60.66
N ILE A 63 -17.97 -3.98 -59.77
CA ILE A 63 -17.65 -4.04 -58.35
C ILE A 63 -16.38 -4.89 -58.13
N VAL A 64 -15.34 -4.25 -57.62
CA VAL A 64 -14.09 -4.93 -57.25
C VAL A 64 -14.33 -5.79 -56.01
N THR A 65 -13.99 -7.07 -56.08
CA THR A 65 -14.15 -8.02 -54.98
C THR A 65 -12.81 -8.57 -54.53
N VAL A 66 -12.66 -8.81 -53.22
CA VAL A 66 -11.44 -9.41 -52.66
C VAL A 66 -11.53 -10.93 -52.79
N GLN A 67 -10.52 -11.56 -53.40
CA GLN A 67 -10.43 -13.03 -53.51
C GLN A 67 -9.61 -13.64 -52.37
N ASP A 68 -8.49 -13.00 -52.03
CA ASP A 68 -7.60 -13.38 -50.93
C ASP A 68 -6.82 -12.14 -50.43
N ASP A 69 -5.88 -12.34 -49.50
CA ASP A 69 -5.13 -11.25 -48.84
C ASP A 69 -4.31 -10.37 -49.82
N HIS A 70 -4.00 -10.87 -51.02
CA HIS A 70 -3.15 -10.20 -52.02
C HIS A 70 -3.76 -10.16 -53.43
N THR A 71 -4.99 -10.62 -53.61
CA THR A 71 -5.63 -10.73 -54.91
C THR A 71 -7.04 -10.18 -54.89
N VAL A 72 -7.31 -9.27 -55.82
CA VAL A 72 -8.65 -8.73 -56.06
C VAL A 72 -9.12 -9.05 -57.48
N ASN A 73 -10.42 -9.22 -57.64
CA ASN A 73 -11.07 -9.40 -58.92
C ASN A 73 -11.65 -8.06 -59.39
N VAL A 74 -11.20 -7.60 -60.55
CA VAL A 74 -11.70 -6.39 -61.20
C VAL A 74 -12.51 -6.83 -62.43
N PRO A 75 -13.85 -6.89 -62.34
CA PRO A 75 -14.69 -7.24 -63.47
C PRO A 75 -14.75 -6.08 -64.46
N VAL A 76 -14.60 -6.36 -65.75
CA VAL A 76 -14.75 -5.41 -66.85
C VAL A 76 -15.60 -6.03 -67.93
N ARG A 77 -16.61 -5.31 -68.42
CA ARG A 77 -17.47 -5.77 -69.50
C ARG A 77 -17.14 -4.98 -70.76
N VAL A 78 -16.55 -5.64 -71.75
CA VAL A 78 -16.33 -5.07 -73.07
C VAL A 78 -17.57 -5.38 -73.91
N THR A 79 -18.25 -4.37 -74.43
CA THR A 79 -19.41 -4.55 -75.32
C THR A 79 -19.17 -3.90 -76.66
N ASN A 80 -19.98 -4.24 -77.65
CA ASN A 80 -19.98 -3.51 -78.91
C ASN A 80 -20.93 -2.30 -78.92
N GLN A 81 -21.58 -1.94 -77.80
CA GLN A 81 -22.66 -0.94 -77.76
C GLN A 81 -22.26 0.41 -78.37
N ASP A 82 -21.04 0.87 -78.10
CA ASP A 82 -20.50 2.17 -78.55
C ASP A 82 -19.43 2.01 -79.65
N VAL A 83 -19.30 0.83 -80.25
CA VAL A 83 -18.27 0.52 -81.25
C VAL A 83 -18.79 0.82 -82.65
N THR A 84 -18.14 1.76 -83.35
CA THR A 84 -18.57 2.19 -84.70
C THR A 84 -17.86 1.49 -85.85
N ALA A 85 -16.74 0.81 -85.59
CA ALA A 85 -15.97 0.07 -86.57
C ALA A 85 -15.43 -1.25 -85.98
N ASP A 86 -15.35 -2.29 -86.80
CA ASP A 86 -14.78 -3.58 -86.40
C ASP A 86 -13.32 -3.38 -85.96
N TYR A 87 -12.95 -3.95 -84.82
CA TYR A 87 -11.56 -3.91 -84.35
C TYR A 87 -11.16 -5.20 -83.66
N LEU A 88 -9.85 -5.46 -83.68
CA LEU A 88 -9.25 -6.58 -82.95
C LEU A 88 -8.86 -6.10 -81.55
N LEU A 89 -9.40 -6.76 -80.53
CA LEU A 89 -9.11 -6.44 -79.14
C LEU A 89 -7.75 -7.02 -78.73
N TYR A 90 -6.69 -6.23 -78.89
CA TYR A 90 -5.31 -6.64 -78.60
C TYR A 90 -4.91 -6.40 -77.14
N GLY A 91 -5.49 -5.39 -76.49
CA GLY A 91 -5.16 -5.05 -75.11
C GLY A 91 -6.33 -4.52 -74.31
N LEU A 92 -6.33 -4.85 -73.02
CA LEU A 92 -7.24 -4.33 -72.00
C LEU A 92 -6.41 -3.81 -70.83
N ALA A 93 -6.50 -2.50 -70.58
CA ALA A 93 -5.68 -1.78 -69.63
C ALA A 93 -6.56 -1.29 -68.46
N ILE A 94 -6.15 -1.52 -67.22
CA ILE A 94 -6.91 -1.12 -66.02
C ILE A 94 -6.23 0.09 -65.38
N PHE A 95 -7.03 1.08 -64.98
CA PHE A 95 -6.57 2.25 -64.26
C PHE A 95 -6.95 2.20 -62.78
N ALA A 96 -6.08 2.76 -61.95
CA ALA A 96 -6.30 2.87 -60.52
C ALA A 96 -5.70 4.16 -59.96
N LYS A 97 -6.27 4.65 -58.88
CA LYS A 97 -5.79 5.82 -58.15
C LYS A 97 -5.68 5.56 -56.64
N PRO A 98 -4.71 6.16 -55.95
CA PRO A 98 -4.74 6.25 -54.49
C PRO A 98 -5.85 7.21 -54.02
N ALA A 99 -6.21 7.15 -52.73
CA ALA A 99 -7.21 8.04 -52.15
C ALA A 99 -6.91 9.54 -52.36
N ASP A 100 -5.63 9.94 -52.29
CA ASP A 100 -5.18 11.33 -52.34
C ASP A 100 -4.16 11.59 -53.46
N GLY A 101 -4.38 11.05 -54.67
CA GLY A 101 -3.44 11.27 -55.78
C GLY A 101 -3.99 10.95 -57.16
N ASP A 102 -3.10 11.05 -58.14
CA ASP A 102 -3.45 10.93 -59.55
C ASP A 102 -3.72 9.48 -59.96
N GLU A 103 -4.59 9.34 -60.95
CA GLU A 103 -4.87 8.08 -61.61
C GLU A 103 -3.67 7.64 -62.45
N ILE A 104 -3.36 6.35 -62.38
CA ILE A 104 -2.28 5.73 -63.12
C ILE A 104 -2.78 4.50 -63.86
N LEU A 105 -2.07 4.14 -64.92
CA LEU A 105 -2.25 2.84 -65.56
C LEU A 105 -1.69 1.75 -64.65
N TYR A 106 -2.55 0.88 -64.12
CA TYR A 106 -2.18 -0.13 -63.13
C TYR A 106 -1.63 -1.41 -63.80
N GLY A 107 -2.27 -1.87 -64.87
CA GLY A 107 -1.87 -3.10 -65.53
C GLY A 107 -2.53 -3.28 -66.88
N ILE A 108 -1.92 -4.12 -67.71
CA ILE A 108 -2.35 -4.37 -69.09
C ILE A 108 -2.40 -5.88 -69.32
N ALA A 109 -3.55 -6.36 -69.80
CA ALA A 109 -3.72 -7.70 -70.31
C ALA A 109 -3.65 -7.64 -71.83
N THR A 110 -2.78 -8.45 -72.44
CA THR A 110 -2.64 -8.53 -73.90
C THR A 110 -3.20 -9.84 -74.43
N ALA A 111 -3.76 -9.81 -75.64
CA ALA A 111 -4.23 -11.00 -76.32
C ALA A 111 -3.15 -11.54 -77.25
N ALA A 112 -2.72 -12.79 -77.04
CA ALA A 112 -1.86 -13.51 -77.97
C ALA A 112 -2.62 -13.90 -79.26
N ASN A 113 -3.93 -14.15 -79.13
CA ASN A 113 -4.86 -14.25 -80.24
C ASN A 113 -6.05 -13.33 -79.91
N PRO A 114 -6.15 -12.13 -80.52
CA PRO A 114 -7.21 -11.17 -80.22
C PRO A 114 -8.57 -11.68 -80.66
N ASP A 115 -9.61 -11.20 -79.99
CA ASP A 115 -10.99 -11.37 -80.44
C ASP A 115 -11.41 -10.18 -81.31
N MET A 116 -12.33 -10.40 -82.24
CA MET A 116 -12.87 -9.31 -83.04
C MET A 116 -14.16 -8.79 -82.40
N ILE A 117 -14.17 -7.49 -82.07
CA ILE A 117 -15.39 -6.80 -81.64
C ILE A 117 -15.98 -6.13 -82.87
N ALA A 118 -17.11 -6.66 -83.35
CA ALA A 118 -17.82 -6.10 -84.49
C ALA A 118 -18.53 -4.80 -84.12
N ALA A 119 -18.63 -3.87 -85.06
CA ALA A 119 -19.38 -2.64 -84.91
C ALA A 119 -20.84 -2.90 -84.51
N HIS A 120 -21.42 -2.00 -83.72
CA HIS A 120 -22.82 -2.08 -83.34
C HIS A 120 -23.71 -1.92 -84.59
N ASN A 121 -24.56 -2.92 -84.85
CA ASN A 121 -25.52 -2.87 -85.95
C ASN A 121 -26.90 -2.33 -85.53
N GLY A 122 -27.02 -1.75 -84.33
CA GLY A 122 -28.24 -1.15 -83.79
C GLY A 122 -29.31 -2.12 -83.29
N THR A 123 -29.07 -3.44 -83.35
CA THR A 123 -30.08 -4.45 -82.97
C THR A 123 -29.62 -5.37 -81.83
N THR A 124 -28.37 -5.86 -81.90
CA THR A 124 -27.86 -6.82 -80.90
C THR A 124 -26.61 -6.28 -80.22
N VAL A 125 -26.65 -6.21 -78.89
CA VAL A 125 -25.48 -5.95 -78.06
C VAL A 125 -24.84 -7.29 -77.71
N VAL A 126 -23.57 -7.43 -78.08
CA VAL A 126 -22.74 -8.57 -77.70
C VAL A 126 -21.60 -8.02 -76.85
N GLY A 127 -21.23 -8.77 -75.81
CA GLY A 127 -20.12 -8.39 -74.97
C GLY A 127 -19.44 -9.56 -74.30
N THR A 128 -18.20 -9.33 -73.91
CA THR A 128 -17.32 -10.28 -73.24
C THR A 128 -17.01 -9.76 -71.85
N ASN A 129 -17.20 -10.60 -70.85
CA ASN A 129 -16.87 -10.29 -69.45
C ASN A 129 -15.44 -10.76 -69.14
N PHE A 130 -14.61 -9.82 -68.70
CA PHE A 130 -13.28 -10.08 -68.18
C PHE A 130 -13.30 -10.01 -66.66
N ASN A 131 -12.81 -11.06 -66.01
CA ASN A 131 -12.56 -11.08 -64.57
C ASN A 131 -11.05 -11.00 -64.35
N LEU A 132 -10.54 -9.78 -64.23
CA LEU A 132 -9.11 -9.54 -64.14
C LEU A 132 -8.67 -9.77 -62.69
N LYS A 133 -7.86 -10.80 -62.48
CA LYS A 133 -7.23 -11.05 -61.18
C LYS A 133 -6.01 -10.17 -61.05
N VAL A 134 -6.04 -9.26 -60.09
CA VAL A 134 -5.02 -8.25 -59.89
C VAL A 134 -4.34 -8.47 -58.54
N HIS A 135 -3.01 -8.49 -58.53
CA HIS A 135 -2.25 -8.62 -57.30
C HIS A 135 -1.97 -7.26 -56.65
N VAL A 136 -2.15 -7.17 -55.33
CA VAL A 136 -1.96 -5.98 -54.49
C VAL A 136 -1.16 -6.33 -53.24
N GLY A 137 -0.45 -5.36 -52.67
CA GLY A 137 0.32 -5.56 -51.43
C GLY A 137 -0.54 -5.93 -50.21
N SER A 138 -1.76 -5.38 -50.12
CA SER A 138 -2.78 -5.74 -49.14
C SER A 138 -4.17 -5.48 -49.70
N ALA A 139 -4.96 -6.55 -49.89
CA ALA A 139 -6.31 -6.46 -50.43
C ALA A 139 -7.31 -5.80 -49.48
N ALA A 140 -7.04 -5.78 -48.17
CA ALA A 140 -7.82 -5.07 -47.17
C ALA A 140 -7.82 -3.53 -47.39
N ASN A 141 -6.81 -3.02 -48.09
CA ASN A 141 -6.69 -1.60 -48.43
C ASN A 141 -7.18 -1.30 -49.86
N VAL A 142 -7.87 -2.22 -50.52
CA VAL A 142 -8.58 -1.92 -51.78
C VAL A 142 -9.97 -1.41 -51.44
N ASN A 143 -10.27 -0.19 -51.88
CA ASN A 143 -11.57 0.42 -51.68
C ASN A 143 -12.56 -0.15 -52.69
N ILE A 144 -13.61 -0.79 -52.20
CA ILE A 144 -14.73 -1.25 -53.02
C ILE A 144 -15.60 -0.04 -53.32
N VAL A 145 -15.53 0.46 -54.55
CA VAL A 145 -16.45 1.50 -55.02
C VAL A 145 -17.50 0.86 -55.90
N ILE A 146 -18.76 1.07 -55.50
CA ILE A 146 -19.93 0.72 -56.32
C ILE A 146 -20.19 1.93 -57.21
N SER A 147 -19.63 1.91 -58.41
CA SER A 147 -19.90 2.93 -59.43
C SER A 147 -21.36 2.77 -59.92
N PRO A 148 -22.23 3.81 -59.85
CA PRO A 148 -23.62 3.74 -60.32
C PRO A 148 -23.77 3.42 -61.81
N ASP A 149 -22.70 3.66 -62.57
CA ASP A 149 -22.47 3.43 -63.99
C ASP A 149 -21.91 2.02 -64.29
N GLY A 150 -21.43 1.31 -63.27
CA GLY A 150 -21.05 -0.10 -63.37
C GLY A 150 -22.29 -0.99 -63.35
N SER A 151 -22.50 -1.80 -64.39
CA SER A 151 -23.54 -2.83 -64.38
C SER A 151 -23.23 -3.87 -63.30
N VAL A 152 -23.92 -3.80 -62.16
CA VAL A 152 -23.86 -4.81 -61.10
C VAL A 152 -24.85 -5.94 -61.43
N SER A 153 -24.41 -7.19 -61.44
CA SER A 153 -25.33 -8.32 -61.57
C SER A 153 -26.16 -8.51 -60.29
N ASN A 154 -27.37 -9.06 -60.43
CA ASN A 154 -28.21 -9.36 -59.27
C ASN A 154 -27.50 -10.30 -58.28
N GLU A 155 -26.69 -11.23 -58.77
CA GLU A 155 -25.91 -12.16 -57.96
C GLU A 155 -24.84 -11.45 -57.13
N GLU A 156 -24.13 -10.47 -57.71
CA GLU A 156 -23.13 -9.66 -56.99
C GLU A 156 -23.80 -8.80 -55.91
N LEU A 157 -24.95 -8.19 -56.23
CA LEU A 157 -25.72 -7.42 -55.26
C LEU A 157 -26.22 -8.30 -54.10
N MET A 158 -26.77 -9.47 -54.40
CA MET A 158 -27.27 -10.40 -53.38
C MET A 158 -26.14 -11.01 -52.53
N GLY A 159 -24.98 -11.26 -53.13
CA GLY A 159 -23.79 -11.72 -52.42
C GLY A 159 -23.34 -10.73 -51.35
N MET A 160 -23.34 -9.43 -51.67
CA MET A 160 -22.99 -8.38 -50.71
C MET A 160 -24.03 -8.23 -49.59
N LEU A 161 -25.32 -8.30 -49.92
CA LEU A 161 -26.40 -8.13 -48.94
C LEU A 161 -26.50 -9.29 -47.94
N LYS A 162 -25.90 -10.45 -48.24
CA LYS A 162 -25.97 -11.66 -47.42
C LYS A 162 -25.38 -11.46 -46.01
N ASP A 163 -24.36 -10.63 -45.88
CA ASP A 163 -23.66 -10.40 -44.61
C ASP A 163 -24.27 -9.23 -43.79
N TYR A 164 -25.23 -8.51 -44.36
CA TYR A 164 -25.91 -7.41 -43.67
C TYR A 164 -27.21 -7.89 -43.02
N VAL A 165 -27.37 -7.60 -41.73
CA VAL A 165 -28.64 -7.82 -41.01
C VAL A 165 -29.69 -6.85 -41.54
N LEU A 166 -30.74 -7.36 -42.21
CA LEU A 166 -31.83 -6.52 -42.66
C LEU A 166 -32.72 -6.13 -41.47
N LYS A 167 -33.34 -4.94 -41.52
CA LYS A 167 -34.22 -4.44 -40.46
C LYS A 167 -35.37 -5.41 -40.12
N LYS A 168 -35.79 -6.24 -41.07
CA LYS A 168 -36.81 -7.30 -40.89
C LYS A 168 -36.31 -8.52 -40.10
N ASP A 169 -35.00 -8.70 -40.00
CA ASP A 169 -34.36 -9.82 -39.29
C ASP A 169 -34.03 -9.44 -37.83
N LEU A 170 -34.24 -8.17 -37.46
CA LEU A 170 -34.19 -7.73 -36.07
C LEU A 170 -35.50 -8.13 -35.36
N PRO A 171 -35.43 -8.71 -34.14
CA PRO A 171 -36.63 -9.01 -33.36
C PRO A 171 -37.41 -7.74 -33.01
N ASP A 172 -38.74 -7.85 -32.96
CA ASP A 172 -39.61 -6.74 -32.58
C ASP A 172 -39.55 -6.48 -31.08
N PHE A 173 -39.00 -5.31 -30.70
CA PHE A 173 -38.88 -4.89 -29.31
C PHE A 173 -40.09 -4.08 -28.81
N SER A 174 -41.14 -3.89 -29.62
CA SER A 174 -42.31 -3.06 -29.27
C SER A 174 -43.12 -3.58 -28.07
N THR A 175 -43.00 -4.88 -27.77
CA THR A 175 -43.69 -5.54 -26.65
C THR A 175 -42.86 -5.58 -25.37
N TYR A 176 -41.60 -5.12 -25.42
CA TYR A 176 -40.70 -5.14 -24.29
C TYR A 176 -40.96 -3.96 -23.37
N ALA A 177 -40.88 -4.20 -22.07
CA ALA A 177 -41.02 -3.17 -21.06
C ALA A 177 -39.92 -2.11 -21.21
N THR A 178 -40.32 -0.83 -21.35
CA THR A 178 -39.35 0.27 -21.38
C THR A 178 -38.80 0.53 -19.98
N LYS A 179 -37.60 1.10 -19.91
CA LYS A 179 -36.99 1.52 -18.63
C LYS A 179 -37.91 2.47 -17.84
N GLU A 180 -38.60 3.36 -18.56
CA GLU A 180 -39.58 4.28 -17.97
C GLU A 180 -40.76 3.52 -17.38
N TRP A 181 -41.36 2.60 -18.14
CA TRP A 181 -42.46 1.77 -17.67
C TRP A 181 -42.10 0.97 -16.41
N VAL A 182 -40.93 0.31 -16.40
CA VAL A 182 -40.45 -0.46 -15.23
C VAL A 182 -40.27 0.46 -14.02
N THR A 183 -39.71 1.66 -14.21
CA THR A 183 -39.49 2.62 -13.13
C THR A 183 -40.80 3.11 -12.53
N THR A 184 -41.82 3.37 -13.36
CA THR A 184 -43.16 3.75 -12.91
C THR A 184 -43.80 2.63 -12.08
N GLN A 185 -43.72 1.38 -12.55
CA GLN A 185 -44.28 0.25 -11.81
C GLN A 185 -43.62 0.06 -10.44
N ILE A 186 -42.28 0.12 -10.37
CA ILE A 186 -41.54 0.01 -9.10
C ILE A 186 -41.91 1.15 -8.13
N SER A 187 -42.04 2.38 -8.64
CA SER A 187 -42.34 3.55 -7.82
C SER A 187 -43.78 3.54 -7.26
N ALA A 188 -44.69 2.84 -7.94
CA ALA A 188 -46.08 2.69 -7.53
C ALA A 188 -46.28 1.63 -6.42
N ILE A 189 -45.27 0.79 -6.13
CA ILE A 189 -45.34 -0.19 -5.05
C ILE A 189 -45.42 0.58 -3.70
N PRO A 190 -46.50 0.39 -2.91
CA PRO A 190 -46.63 1.04 -1.61
C PRO A 190 -45.46 0.66 -0.71
N LYS A 191 -44.83 1.67 -0.09
CA LYS A 191 -43.79 1.41 0.92
C LYS A 191 -44.45 0.77 2.15
N PRO A 192 -43.81 -0.24 2.78
CA PRO A 192 -44.32 -0.80 4.02
C PRO A 192 -44.40 0.29 5.10
N ASP A 193 -45.46 0.25 5.90
CA ASP A 193 -45.58 1.11 7.08
C ASP A 193 -44.59 0.65 8.15
N MET A 194 -43.58 1.49 8.40
CA MET A 194 -42.53 1.24 9.39
C MET A 194 -42.77 1.99 10.69
N SER A 195 -43.92 2.66 10.87
CA SER A 195 -44.20 3.53 12.02
C SER A 195 -44.17 2.82 13.39
N GLN A 196 -44.42 1.51 13.41
CA GLN A 196 -44.37 0.70 14.63
C GLN A 196 -42.96 0.22 15.00
N TYR A 197 -41.97 0.42 14.12
CA TYR A 197 -40.60 -0.01 14.35
C TYR A 197 -39.75 1.16 14.82
N SER A 198 -39.02 0.93 15.91
CA SER A 198 -38.04 1.90 16.41
C SER A 198 -36.94 2.14 15.38
N THR A 199 -36.66 3.40 15.12
CA THR A 199 -35.50 3.81 14.31
C THR A 199 -34.20 3.45 15.02
N THR A 200 -33.11 3.32 14.25
CA THR A 200 -31.77 3.12 14.81
C THR A 200 -31.42 4.17 15.87
N GLY A 201 -31.74 5.45 15.63
CA GLY A 201 -31.49 6.53 16.58
C GLY A 201 -32.25 6.39 17.89
N GLN A 202 -33.52 5.98 17.84
CA GLN A 202 -34.31 5.70 19.04
C GLN A 202 -33.72 4.54 19.85
N MET A 203 -33.28 3.48 19.18
CA MET A 203 -32.68 2.31 19.83
C MET A 203 -31.33 2.66 20.49
N THR A 204 -30.48 3.41 19.78
CA THR A 204 -29.19 3.89 20.32
C THR A 204 -29.39 4.74 21.58
N THR A 205 -30.37 5.64 21.56
CA THR A 205 -30.70 6.48 22.71
C THR A 205 -31.17 5.64 23.90
N ALA A 206 -32.11 4.72 23.67
CA ALA A 206 -32.64 3.85 24.72
C ALA A 206 -31.55 2.97 25.36
N ILE A 207 -30.61 2.44 24.56
CA ILE A 207 -29.47 1.67 25.06
C ILE A 207 -28.53 2.56 25.88
N SER A 208 -28.22 3.76 25.40
CA SER A 208 -27.35 4.70 26.12
C SER A 208 -27.94 5.09 27.48
N ASP A 209 -29.23 5.40 27.53
CA ASP A 209 -29.94 5.77 28.77
C ASP A 209 -29.97 4.60 29.76
N ALA A 210 -30.12 3.37 29.27
CA ALA A 210 -30.10 2.17 30.11
C ALA A 210 -28.71 1.86 30.70
N ILE A 211 -27.63 2.13 29.95
CA ILE A 211 -26.25 1.83 30.39
C ILE A 211 -25.71 2.89 31.34
N LYS A 212 -26.12 4.15 31.20
CA LYS A 212 -25.64 5.27 32.01
C LYS A 212 -25.64 5.00 33.53
N PRO A 213 -26.75 4.60 34.18
CA PRO A 213 -26.76 4.36 35.63
C PRO A 213 -25.87 3.19 36.05
N LEU A 214 -25.69 2.17 35.20
CA LEU A 214 -24.79 1.06 35.47
C LEU A 214 -23.32 1.53 35.48
N SER A 215 -22.95 2.39 34.53
CA SER A 215 -21.59 2.97 34.46
C SER A 215 -21.27 3.87 35.66
N GLU A 216 -22.23 4.68 36.10
CA GLU A 216 -22.09 5.54 37.29
C GLU A 216 -21.92 4.72 38.57
N THR A 217 -22.71 3.64 38.69
CA THR A 217 -22.61 2.70 39.81
C THR A 217 -21.24 2.00 39.85
N ALA A 218 -20.76 1.51 38.69
CA ALA A 218 -19.46 0.86 38.59
C ALA A 218 -18.29 1.80 38.94
N ASN A 219 -18.33 3.05 38.48
CA ASN A 219 -17.31 4.06 38.79
C ASN A 219 -17.29 4.41 40.29
N THR A 220 -18.47 4.49 40.91
CA THR A 220 -18.59 4.74 42.35
C THR A 220 -17.99 3.59 43.16
N ALA A 221 -18.29 2.34 42.79
CA ALA A 221 -17.73 1.15 43.43
C ALA A 221 -16.20 1.07 43.28
N ALA A 222 -15.67 1.36 42.08
CA ALA A 222 -14.23 1.39 41.84
C ALA A 222 -13.51 2.45 42.70
N SER A 223 -14.11 3.63 42.83
CA SER A 223 -13.58 4.71 43.67
C SER A 223 -13.59 4.33 45.16
N ALA A 224 -14.65 3.68 45.63
CA ALA A 224 -14.73 3.18 47.01
C ALA A 224 -13.69 2.08 47.29
N ALA A 225 -13.47 1.16 46.34
CA ALA A 225 -12.46 0.13 46.47
C ALA A 225 -11.04 0.71 46.54
N ALA A 226 -10.74 1.74 45.73
CA ALA A 226 -9.46 2.43 45.78
C ALA A 226 -9.22 3.11 47.14
N ALA A 227 -10.22 3.79 47.69
CA ALA A 227 -10.13 4.40 49.02
C ALA A 227 -9.92 3.37 50.14
N ALA A 228 -10.61 2.23 50.06
CA ALA A 228 -10.42 1.13 51.00
C ALA A 228 -9.00 0.55 50.93
N GLN A 229 -8.43 0.42 49.73
CA GLN A 229 -7.05 -0.06 49.56
C GLN A 229 -6.04 0.92 50.18
N THR A 230 -6.17 2.22 49.93
CA THR A 230 -5.31 3.23 50.58
C THR A 230 -5.37 3.14 52.09
N THR A 231 -6.57 2.98 52.66
CA THR A 231 -6.75 2.82 54.11
C THR A 231 -6.05 1.56 54.64
N ALA A 232 -6.11 0.46 53.90
CA ALA A 232 -5.43 -0.78 54.26
C ALA A 232 -3.89 -0.65 54.19
N ASP A 233 -3.38 0.04 53.17
CA ASP A 233 -1.95 0.30 53.00
C ASP A 233 -1.40 1.19 54.13
N ASP A 234 -2.13 2.25 54.49
CA ASP A 234 -1.80 3.13 55.62
C ASP A 234 -1.78 2.37 56.95
N ALA A 235 -2.79 1.52 57.18
CA ALA A 235 -2.85 0.67 58.36
C ALA A 235 -1.68 -0.33 58.41
N GLY A 236 -1.32 -0.93 57.27
CA GLY A 236 -0.17 -1.81 57.15
C GLY A 236 1.15 -1.10 57.43
N ALA A 237 1.32 0.11 56.91
CA ALA A 237 2.50 0.94 57.18
C ALA A 237 2.61 1.31 58.67
N ALA A 238 1.49 1.68 59.30
CA ALA A 238 1.44 1.98 60.73
C ALA A 238 1.79 0.76 61.59
N ALA A 239 1.24 -0.42 61.27
CA ALA A 239 1.55 -1.66 61.96
C ALA A 239 3.03 -2.04 61.86
N LYS A 240 3.62 -1.90 60.66
CA LYS A 240 5.06 -2.15 60.44
C LYS A 240 5.94 -1.19 61.26
N ALA A 241 5.58 0.08 61.32
CA ALA A 241 6.27 1.07 62.14
C ALA A 241 6.17 0.76 63.64
N ALA A 242 5.02 0.28 64.11
CA ALA A 242 4.83 -0.13 65.49
C ALA A 242 5.69 -1.36 65.86
N SER A 243 5.75 -2.37 64.97
CA SER A 243 6.62 -3.54 65.16
C SER A 243 8.08 -3.13 65.28
N ALA A 244 8.57 -2.28 64.36
CA ALA A 244 9.96 -1.82 64.40
C ALA A 244 10.32 -1.08 65.70
N LYS A 245 9.38 -0.29 66.26
CA LYS A 245 9.57 0.34 67.57
C LYS A 245 9.61 -0.68 68.71
N ALA A 246 8.77 -1.71 68.66
CA ALA A 246 8.75 -2.77 69.67
C ALA A 246 10.07 -3.57 69.66
N ASP A 247 10.56 -3.93 68.48
CA ASP A 247 11.83 -4.65 68.30
C ASP A 247 13.01 -3.82 68.85
N ALA A 248 13.06 -2.52 68.52
CA ALA A 248 14.08 -1.61 69.05
C ALA A 248 14.04 -1.48 70.58
N ASN A 249 12.84 -1.44 71.17
CA ASN A 249 12.69 -1.39 72.62
C ASN A 249 13.16 -2.68 73.29
N LEU A 250 12.94 -3.84 72.66
CA LEU A 250 13.40 -5.13 73.17
C LEU A 250 14.94 -5.20 73.16
N GLU A 251 15.57 -4.73 72.09
CA GLU A 251 17.04 -4.67 71.97
C GLU A 251 17.68 -3.78 73.06
N ILE A 252 17.06 -2.64 73.37
CA ILE A 252 17.50 -1.75 74.46
C ILE A 252 17.36 -2.45 75.82
N ALA A 253 16.24 -3.14 76.06
CA ALA A 253 15.99 -3.84 77.31
C ALA A 253 17.03 -4.96 77.55
N GLU A 254 17.43 -5.69 76.50
CA GLU A 254 18.45 -6.74 76.61
C GLU A 254 19.86 -6.18 76.86
N LYS A 255 20.19 -5.01 76.30
CA LYS A 255 21.54 -4.43 76.36
C LYS A 255 21.89 -3.74 77.69
N TYR A 256 20.91 -3.29 78.46
CA TYR A 256 21.12 -2.50 79.68
C TYR A 256 20.43 -3.10 80.93
N ALA A 257 20.08 -4.38 80.92
CA ALA A 257 19.41 -5.02 82.04
C ALA A 257 20.33 -5.20 83.26
N VAL A 258 19.94 -4.60 84.38
CA VAL A 258 20.35 -5.05 85.72
C VAL A 258 19.38 -6.14 86.14
N LYS A 259 19.89 -7.36 86.36
CA LYS A 259 19.09 -8.49 86.82
C LYS A 259 19.44 -8.79 88.26
N ASP A 260 18.46 -8.74 89.16
CA ASP A 260 18.59 -9.34 90.49
C ASP A 260 18.58 -10.87 90.35
N ASN A 261 19.59 -11.54 90.90
CA ASN A 261 19.72 -12.99 90.82
C ASN A 261 18.96 -13.71 91.94
N GLY A 262 18.42 -12.98 92.93
CA GLY A 262 17.64 -13.54 94.03
C GLY A 262 18.47 -14.24 95.12
N ASP A 263 19.79 -14.12 95.06
CA ASP A 263 20.77 -14.71 95.97
C ASP A 263 21.71 -13.65 96.59
N ASN A 264 21.20 -12.42 96.74
CA ASN A 264 21.95 -11.22 97.12
C ASN A 264 23.04 -10.79 96.11
N THR A 265 23.05 -11.34 94.89
CA THR A 265 23.90 -10.85 93.79
C THR A 265 23.09 -10.17 92.70
N ILE A 266 23.74 -9.30 91.93
CA ILE A 266 23.14 -8.68 90.73
C ILE A 266 23.98 -9.00 89.50
N THR A 267 23.33 -9.14 88.34
CA THR A 267 24.00 -9.23 87.05
C THR A 267 23.83 -7.92 86.30
N VAL A 268 24.94 -7.31 85.87
CA VAL A 268 24.93 -6.09 85.05
C VAL A 268 25.77 -6.37 83.81
N ASN A 269 25.18 -6.23 82.62
CA ASN A 269 25.85 -6.49 81.34
C ASN A 269 26.57 -7.85 81.28
N GLY A 270 25.93 -8.89 81.86
CA GLY A 270 26.46 -10.25 81.90
C GLY A 270 27.51 -10.53 82.98
N LEU A 271 27.92 -9.53 83.77
CA LEU A 271 28.84 -9.70 84.89
C LEU A 271 28.05 -9.79 86.21
N VAL A 272 28.33 -10.83 86.99
CA VAL A 272 27.71 -11.05 88.31
C VAL A 272 28.53 -10.37 89.39
N TYR A 273 27.86 -9.57 90.22
CA TYR A 273 28.45 -8.83 91.33
C TYR A 273 27.85 -9.33 92.64
N ALA A 274 28.71 -9.84 93.52
CA ALA A 274 28.36 -10.20 94.89
C ALA A 274 28.83 -9.09 95.86
N PRO A 275 28.06 -8.81 96.92
CA PRO A 275 28.48 -7.89 97.97
C PRO A 275 29.70 -8.44 98.72
N ILE A 276 30.64 -7.55 99.07
CA ILE A 276 31.85 -7.93 99.80
C ILE A 276 31.49 -8.17 101.28
N PRO A 277 31.94 -9.27 101.90
CA PRO A 277 31.69 -9.53 103.32
C PRO A 277 32.31 -8.43 104.20
N MET A 278 31.49 -7.78 105.01
CA MET A 278 31.91 -6.79 106.01
C MET A 278 31.96 -7.47 107.38
N ASP A 279 33.04 -7.25 108.13
CA ASP A 279 33.06 -7.59 109.55
C ASP A 279 32.04 -6.71 110.26
N VAL A 280 30.98 -7.34 110.76
CA VAL A 280 29.82 -6.63 111.31
C VAL A 280 30.14 -5.90 112.61
N ALA A 281 31.19 -6.33 113.32
CA ALA A 281 31.60 -5.82 114.62
C ALA A 281 32.61 -4.68 114.51
N THR A 282 33.63 -4.80 113.66
CA THR A 282 34.64 -3.74 113.46
C THR A 282 34.26 -2.74 112.38
N LYS A 283 33.24 -3.07 111.56
CA LYS A 283 32.87 -2.34 110.34
C LYS A 283 33.96 -2.34 109.26
N ASP A 284 34.97 -3.20 109.38
CA ASP A 284 36.04 -3.31 108.39
C ASP A 284 35.69 -4.31 107.30
N VAL A 285 36.32 -4.13 106.13
CA VAL A 285 36.25 -5.07 105.01
C VAL A 285 37.60 -5.77 104.92
N SER A 286 37.64 -7.09 105.15
CA SER A 286 38.90 -7.84 105.33
C SER A 286 39.74 -8.00 104.06
N THR A 287 39.12 -7.78 102.90
CA THR A 287 39.79 -7.71 101.60
C THR A 287 39.09 -6.64 100.78
N VAL A 288 39.73 -5.48 100.66
CA VAL A 288 39.33 -4.51 99.64
C VAL A 288 39.94 -5.03 98.34
N PRO A 289 39.14 -5.33 97.29
CA PRO A 289 39.69 -5.68 95.99
C PRO A 289 40.67 -4.59 95.57
N ASN A 290 41.77 -4.94 94.91
CA ASN A 290 42.69 -3.95 94.33
C ASN A 290 41.85 -2.87 93.67
N PHE A 291 41.81 -1.66 94.26
CA PHE A 291 41.17 -0.54 93.62
C PHE A 291 41.80 -0.43 92.24
N VAL A 292 40.97 -0.35 91.20
CA VAL A 292 41.45 -0.28 89.83
C VAL A 292 42.39 0.93 89.76
N SER A 293 43.69 0.68 89.69
CA SER A 293 44.69 1.72 89.61
C SER A 293 44.64 2.32 88.20
N GLY A 294 44.71 3.64 88.13
CA GLY A 294 44.74 4.36 86.86
C GLY A 294 43.38 4.62 86.20
N ILE A 295 42.32 4.76 87.00
CA ILE A 295 41.04 5.28 86.51
C ILE A 295 41.24 6.71 86.01
N LYS A 296 40.93 6.95 84.73
CA LYS A 296 40.91 8.32 84.17
C LYS A 296 39.48 8.84 84.13
N ILE A 297 39.21 9.91 84.87
CA ILE A 297 37.94 10.63 84.83
C ILE A 297 38.24 12.04 84.33
N ASN A 298 37.63 12.43 83.21
CA ASN A 298 37.83 13.74 82.57
C ASN A 298 39.31 14.14 82.37
N GLY A 299 40.18 13.16 82.11
CA GLY A 299 41.61 13.38 81.85
C GLY A 299 42.51 13.30 83.09
N HIS A 300 41.94 13.34 84.29
CA HIS A 300 42.68 13.23 85.56
C HIS A 300 42.80 11.76 86.00
N LEU A 301 43.98 11.39 86.49
CA LEU A 301 44.29 10.03 86.92
C LEU A 301 43.99 9.87 88.41
N PHE A 302 42.96 9.09 88.71
CA PHE A 302 42.63 8.66 90.07
C PHE A 302 43.35 7.34 90.36
N ASN A 303 44.11 7.32 91.44
CA ASN A 303 44.89 6.16 91.82
C ASN A 303 44.91 5.96 93.34
N ALA A 304 45.04 4.71 93.79
CA ALA A 304 45.26 4.39 95.20
C ALA A 304 46.75 4.06 95.42
N ASP A 305 47.41 4.85 96.27
CA ASP A 305 48.79 4.68 96.67
C ASP A 305 48.87 4.10 98.10
N PRO A 306 49.72 3.09 98.36
CA PRO A 306 49.83 2.50 99.70
C PRO A 306 50.37 3.45 100.78
N THR A 307 51.11 4.49 100.38
CA THR A 307 51.77 5.44 101.31
C THR A 307 50.90 6.67 101.54
N ASN A 308 50.23 7.15 100.50
CA ASN A 308 49.56 8.44 100.45
C ASN A 308 48.01 8.33 100.31
N GLY A 309 47.46 7.12 100.32
CA GLY A 309 46.02 6.88 100.18
C GLY A 309 45.53 7.18 98.76
N VAL A 310 44.35 7.79 98.63
CA VAL A 310 43.83 8.18 97.31
C VAL A 310 44.64 9.36 96.77
N THR A 311 45.05 9.26 95.51
CA THR A 311 45.79 10.26 94.78
C THR A 311 45.06 10.68 93.51
N ILE A 312 45.19 11.96 93.15
CA ILE A 312 44.73 12.50 91.86
C ILE A 312 45.98 13.09 91.19
N ASP A 313 46.26 12.66 89.96
CA ASP A 313 47.45 13.07 89.19
C ASP A 313 48.77 12.93 89.97
N GLY A 314 48.86 11.89 90.81
CA GLY A 314 50.05 11.56 91.58
C GLY A 314 50.26 12.33 92.88
N LYS A 315 49.30 13.19 93.29
CA LYS A 315 49.31 13.87 94.59
C LYS A 315 48.23 13.31 95.52
N PRO A 316 48.46 13.21 96.84
CA PRO A 316 47.42 12.79 97.79
C PRO A 316 46.24 13.75 97.76
N VAL A 317 45.03 13.22 97.89
CA VAL A 317 43.81 14.02 98.04
C VAL A 317 43.89 14.96 99.25
N TYR A 318 44.64 14.62 100.29
CA TYR A 318 44.90 15.51 101.42
C TYR A 318 46.36 15.98 101.40
N ILE A 319 46.57 17.28 101.26
CA ILE A 319 47.91 17.90 101.25
C ILE A 319 48.03 18.74 102.52
N VAL A 320 49.01 18.41 103.37
CA VAL A 320 49.31 19.19 104.58
C VAL A 320 50.20 20.37 104.21
N GLU A 321 49.75 21.58 104.53
CA GLU A 321 50.41 22.84 104.24
C GLU A 321 51.01 23.46 105.51
N PRO A 322 52.06 24.29 105.39
CA PRO A 322 52.79 24.83 106.55
C PRO A 322 52.01 25.86 107.36
N ASP A 323 51.00 26.52 106.78
CA ASP A 323 50.18 27.54 107.44
C ASP A 323 48.81 27.72 106.76
N GLU A 324 47.86 28.31 107.49
CA GLU A 324 46.46 28.45 107.06
C GLU A 324 46.32 29.37 105.83
N ALA A 325 47.19 30.37 105.66
CA ALA A 325 47.14 31.26 104.51
C ALA A 325 47.55 30.54 103.23
N THR A 326 48.56 29.68 103.30
CA THR A 326 49.00 28.80 102.21
C THR A 326 47.92 27.77 101.87
N ALA A 327 47.34 27.09 102.87
CA ALA A 327 46.25 26.13 102.67
C ALA A 327 45.03 26.75 101.99
N LYS A 328 44.64 27.97 102.41
CA LYS A 328 43.50 28.69 101.84
C LYS A 328 43.74 29.14 100.41
N THR A 329 44.96 29.60 100.11
CA THR A 329 45.35 30.00 98.76
C THR A 329 45.31 28.81 97.80
N ASN A 330 45.89 27.68 98.19
CA ASN A 330 45.95 26.49 97.35
C ASN A 330 44.57 25.83 97.16
N SER A 331 43.74 25.75 98.21
CA SER A 331 42.36 25.23 98.12
C SER A 331 41.46 26.00 97.15
N THR A 332 41.78 27.27 96.87
CA THR A 332 41.01 28.08 95.92
C THR A 332 41.38 27.78 94.46
N GLY A 333 42.64 27.37 94.21
CA GLY A 333 43.16 27.10 92.88
C GLY A 333 43.16 25.61 92.48
N ASP A 334 43.15 24.71 93.46
CA ASP A 334 43.13 23.26 93.27
C ASP A 334 41.79 22.70 93.74
N VAL A 335 40.93 22.33 92.79
CA VAL A 335 39.60 21.75 93.08
C VAL A 335 39.64 20.24 93.32
N PHE A 336 40.80 19.60 93.10
CA PHE A 336 40.97 18.15 93.20
C PHE A 336 41.55 17.74 94.55
N HIS A 337 42.38 18.58 95.16
CA HIS A 337 43.03 18.28 96.43
C HIS A 337 42.50 19.15 97.58
N SER A 338 42.39 18.55 98.75
CA SER A 338 42.05 19.20 100.02
C SER A 338 43.33 19.64 100.71
N HIS A 339 43.59 20.94 100.73
CA HIS A 339 44.75 21.50 101.43
C HIS A 339 44.36 21.81 102.87
N VAL A 340 45.04 21.17 103.81
CA VAL A 340 44.77 21.25 105.25
C VAL A 340 46.03 21.65 106.00
N THR A 341 45.90 22.19 107.20
CA THR A 341 47.02 22.39 108.12
C THR A 341 46.94 21.37 109.25
N GLU A 342 48.07 20.89 109.74
CA GLU A 342 48.09 20.14 111.01
C GLU A 342 47.94 21.14 112.17
N GLU A 343 46.92 20.97 113.00
CA GLU A 343 46.87 21.61 114.32
C GLU A 343 47.84 20.86 115.24
N SER A 344 48.79 21.59 115.85
CA SER A 344 49.63 21.09 116.95
C SER A 344 48.87 21.06 118.27
#